data_AF-A0A357C8W9-F1
#
_entry.id   AF-A0A357C8W9-F1
#
_cell.length_a   1.000
_cell.length_b   1.000
_cell.length_c   1.000
_cell.angle_alpha   90.00
_cell.angle_beta   90.00
_cell.angle_gamma   90.00
#
_symmetry.space_group_name_H-M   'P 1'
#
loop_
_entity.id
_entity.type
_entity.pdbx_description
1 polymer ?
#
loop_
_entity_poly.entity_id
_entity_poly.type
_entity_poly.pdbx_seq_one_letter_code
_entity_poly.pdbx_strand_id
1 'polypeptide(L)'
;GHDGFKSTPMLKIGLTDIERQVHLLMITIFMDDSFLNGLHRILGRERFAHSCGVATIARDLAPAWGVAHDKAHHAGWLHDYARNLPESELLALA
;
A
#
# COMPACT_ATOMS: atom_id res chain seq x y z
N GLY A 1 -40.34 -26.29 -20.13
CA GLY A 1 -38.93 -26.63 -19.85
C GLY A 1 -38.10 -25.50 -20.39
N HIS A 2 -37.35 -24.81 -19.52
CA HIS A 2 -35.89 -25.00 -19.36
C HIS A 2 -35.15 -24.41 -20.59
N ASP A 3 -34.31 -23.37 -20.54
CA ASP A 3 -33.56 -22.78 -19.45
C ASP A 3 -33.09 -21.36 -19.79
N GLY A 4 -32.97 -20.53 -18.75
CA GLY A 4 -32.42 -19.18 -18.85
C GLY A 4 -30.91 -19.20 -19.02
N PHE A 5 -30.42 -18.60 -20.11
CA PHE A 5 -29.02 -18.27 -20.26
C PHE A 5 -28.70 -17.02 -19.41
N LYS A 6 -28.42 -17.25 -18.13
CA LYS A 6 -27.83 -16.23 -17.25
C LYS A 6 -26.41 -15.97 -17.75
N SER A 7 -26.21 -14.88 -18.48
CA SER A 7 -24.88 -14.37 -18.81
C SER A 7 -24.13 -14.03 -17.52
N THR A 8 -23.08 -14.79 -17.27
CA THR A 8 -22.18 -14.80 -16.11
C THR A 8 -21.50 -13.44 -15.86
N PRO A 9 -21.32 -12.99 -14.60
CA PRO A 9 -20.58 -11.77 -14.26
C PRO A 9 -19.06 -11.97 -14.26
N MET A 10 -18.52 -12.80 -15.16
CA MET A 10 -17.13 -13.28 -15.06
C MET A 10 -16.10 -12.38 -15.77
N LEU A 11 -16.54 -11.39 -16.55
CA LEU A 11 -15.66 -10.53 -17.36
C LEU A 11 -15.31 -9.18 -16.72
N LYS A 12 -15.97 -8.78 -15.61
CA LYS A 12 -15.70 -7.48 -14.95
C LYS A 12 -14.54 -7.51 -13.95
N ILE A 13 -14.09 -8.71 -13.56
CA ILE A 13 -13.07 -8.91 -12.52
C ILE A 13 -11.65 -8.63 -13.08
N GLY A 14 -11.43 -8.86 -14.38
CA GLY A 14 -10.10 -8.73 -15.00
C GLY A 14 -9.58 -7.29 -15.12
N LEU A 15 -10.44 -6.30 -15.37
CA LEU A 15 -9.99 -4.89 -15.46
C LEU A 15 -9.62 -4.33 -14.08
N THR A 16 -10.40 -4.65 -13.04
CA THR A 16 -10.13 -4.19 -11.67
C THR A 16 -8.87 -4.82 -11.08
N ASP A 17 -8.56 -6.06 -11.44
CA ASP A 17 -7.33 -6.73 -10.99
C ASP A 17 -6.09 -6.20 -11.71
N ILE A 18 -6.18 -5.83 -12.98
CA ILE A 18 -5.09 -5.18 -13.72
C ILE A 18 -4.87 -3.76 -13.18
N GLU A 19 -5.92 -2.97 -12.96
CA GLU A 19 -5.79 -1.63 -12.36
C GLU A 19 -5.21 -1.71 -10.95
N ARG A 20 -5.64 -2.69 -10.14
CA ARG A 20 -5.10 -2.93 -8.80
C ARG A 20 -3.67 -3.47 -8.84
N GLN A 21 -3.31 -4.31 -9.81
CA GLN A 21 -1.94 -4.78 -10.03
C GLN A 21 -1.03 -3.64 -10.48
N VAL A 22 -1.49 -2.76 -11.36
CA VAL A 22 -0.76 -1.56 -11.80
C VAL A 22 -0.64 -0.53 -10.67
N HIS A 23 -1.66 -0.37 -9.83
CA HIS A 23 -1.59 0.44 -8.60
C HIS A 23 -0.61 -0.15 -7.58
N LEU A 24 -0.62 -1.47 -7.39
CA LEU A 24 0.38 -2.17 -6.57
C LEU A 24 1.77 -2.05 -7.19
N LEU A 25 1.87 -2.10 -8.53
CA LEU A 25 3.12 -1.94 -9.27
C LEU A 25 3.69 -0.53 -9.06
N MET A 26 2.84 0.51 -9.10
CA MET A 26 3.23 1.89 -8.82
C MET A 26 3.75 2.07 -7.38
N ILE A 27 3.17 1.38 -6.40
CA ILE A 27 3.66 1.37 -5.01
C ILE A 27 5.02 0.65 -4.91
N THR A 28 5.29 -0.36 -5.73
CA THR A 28 6.54 -1.15 -5.66
C THR A 28 7.72 -0.60 -6.46
N ILE A 29 7.51 0.26 -7.47
CA ILE A 29 8.57 0.51 -8.48
C ILE A 29 9.41 1.79 -8.24
N PHE A 30 8.96 2.81 -7.51
CA PHE A 30 9.80 4.01 -7.25
C PHE A 30 9.50 4.70 -5.91
N MET A 31 10.17 4.26 -4.84
CA MET A 31 10.40 5.12 -3.66
C MET A 31 11.82 5.66 -3.79
N ASP A 32 11.95 6.80 -4.46
CA ASP A 32 13.22 7.52 -4.59
C ASP A 32 13.46 8.43 -3.36
N ASP A 33 14.63 9.08 -3.32
CA ASP A 33 15.00 10.01 -2.25
C ASP A 33 13.96 11.15 -2.08
N SER A 34 13.33 11.62 -3.16
CA SER A 34 12.31 12.66 -3.12
C SER A 34 11.07 12.21 -2.34
N PHE A 35 10.65 10.96 -2.54
CA PHE A 35 9.56 10.35 -1.78
C PHE A 35 9.91 10.24 -0.29
N LEU A 36 11.09 9.70 0.03
CA LEU A 36 11.53 9.52 1.43
C LEU A 36 11.67 10.86 2.16
N ASN A 37 12.14 11.90 1.46
CA ASN A 37 12.20 13.26 1.99
C ASN A 37 10.80 13.83 2.25
N GLY A 38 9.82 13.58 1.36
CA GLY A 38 8.43 13.95 1.58
C GLY A 38 7.84 13.28 2.82
N LEU A 39 8.06 11.97 2.95
CA LEU A 39 7.61 11.19 4.09
C LEU A 39 8.23 11.68 5.41
N HIS A 40 9.54 11.97 5.41
CA HIS A 40 10.23 12.55 6.58
C HIS A 40 9.64 13.91 6.99
N ARG A 41 9.25 14.75 6.03
CA ARG A 41 8.63 16.06 6.33
C ARG A 41 7.25 15.93 6.97
N ILE A 42 6.44 14.94 6.56
CA ILE A 42 5.09 14.72 7.09
C ILE A 42 5.15 14.07 8.47
N LEU A 43 5.99 13.05 8.63
CA LEU A 43 6.09 12.27 9.87
C LEU A 43 6.92 12.97 10.95
N GLY A 44 7.87 13.81 10.54
CA GLY A 44 8.93 14.31 11.41
C GLY A 44 9.95 13.23 11.75
N ARG A 45 11.03 13.65 12.42
CA ARG A 45 12.24 12.82 12.63
C ARG A 45 11.95 11.50 13.34
N GLU A 46 11.22 11.52 14.46
CA GLU A 46 11.03 10.34 15.31
C GLU A 46 10.15 9.28 14.64
N ARG A 47 8.99 9.67 14.10
CA ARG A 47 8.10 8.73 13.40
C ARG A 47 8.67 8.24 12.09
N PHE A 48 9.44 9.06 11.38
CA PHE A 48 10.15 8.60 10.20
C PHE A 48 11.16 7.50 10.56
N ALA A 49 11.98 7.71 11.59
CA ALA A 49 12.92 6.68 12.07
C ALA A 49 12.19 5.41 12.51
N HIS A 50 11.05 5.55 13.21
CA HIS A 50 10.18 4.42 13.55
C HIS A 50 9.70 3.67 12.31
N SER A 51 9.18 4.38 11.31
CA SER A 51 8.66 3.80 10.07
C SER A 51 9.76 3.09 9.27
N CYS A 52 11.00 3.60 9.26
CA CYS A 52 12.14 2.90 8.69
C CYS A 52 12.47 1.59 9.41
N GLY A 53 12.37 1.58 10.75
CA GLY A 53 12.52 0.37 11.56
C GLY A 53 11.44 -0.66 11.26
N VAL A 54 10.17 -0.22 11.21
CA VAL A 54 9.03 -1.08 10.86
C VAL A 54 9.17 -1.64 9.45
N ALA A 55 9.56 -0.82 8.46
CA ALA A 55 9.82 -1.26 7.09
C ALA A 55 10.90 -2.34 7.03
N THR A 56 11.99 -2.18 7.78
CA THR A 56 13.08 -3.16 7.84
C THR A 56 12.59 -4.48 8.42
N ILE A 57 11.93 -4.45 9.58
CA ILE A 57 11.42 -5.65 10.23
C ILE A 57 10.33 -6.33 9.41
N ALA A 58 9.43 -5.57 8.79
CA ALA A 58 8.38 -6.12 7.92
C ALA A 58 8.96 -6.86 6.71
N ARG A 59 9.99 -6.30 6.08
CA ARG A 59 10.73 -6.96 5.00
C ARG A 59 11.38 -8.26 5.47
N ASP A 60 12.02 -8.24 6.63
CA ASP A 60 12.78 -9.38 7.15
C ASP A 60 11.85 -10.50 7.64
N LEU A 61 10.65 -10.17 8.13
CA LEU A 61 9.62 -11.15 8.50
C LEU A 61 8.88 -11.73 7.31
N ALA A 62 8.73 -10.99 6.21
CA ALA A 62 7.89 -11.37 5.06
C ALA A 62 8.12 -12.80 4.53
N PRO A 63 9.36 -13.32 4.38
CA PRO A 63 9.60 -14.67 3.91
C PRO A 63 9.03 -15.75 4.85
N ALA A 64 9.08 -15.52 6.17
CA ALA A 64 8.56 -16.47 7.16
C ALA A 64 7.04 -16.67 7.06
N TRP A 65 6.35 -15.70 6.46
CA TRP A 65 4.89 -15.71 6.29
C TRP A 65 4.46 -15.90 4.83
N GLY A 66 5.40 -16.18 3.93
CA GLY A 66 5.11 -16.39 2.51
C GLY A 66 4.57 -15.14 1.79
N VAL A 67 4.86 -13.93 2.28
CA VAL A 67 4.45 -12.68 1.65
C VAL A 67 5.61 -11.99 0.93
N ALA A 68 5.30 -11.13 -0.03
CA ALA A 68 6.32 -10.41 -0.81
C ALA A 68 7.07 -9.39 0.06
N HIS A 69 8.38 -9.59 0.24
CA HIS A 69 9.23 -8.75 1.06
C HIS A 69 9.22 -7.26 0.67
N ASP A 70 9.25 -6.94 -0.63
CA ASP A 70 9.17 -5.55 -1.10
C ASP A 70 7.85 -4.89 -0.69
N LYS A 71 6.73 -5.60 -0.84
CA LYS A 71 5.41 -5.06 -0.45
C LYS A 71 5.33 -4.83 1.05
N ALA A 72 5.88 -5.74 1.85
CA ALA A 72 5.95 -5.57 3.30
C ALA A 72 6.84 -4.38 3.71
N HIS A 73 7.96 -4.17 3.00
CA HIS A 73 8.85 -3.04 3.21
C HIS A 73 8.15 -1.71 2.96
N HIS A 74 7.55 -1.55 1.78
CA HIS A 74 6.83 -0.33 1.40
C HIS A 74 5.64 -0.05 2.32
N ALA A 75 4.90 -1.08 2.71
CA ALA A 75 3.82 -0.95 3.68
C ALA A 75 4.32 -0.44 5.03
N GLY A 76 5.48 -0.93 5.51
CA GLY A 76 6.06 -0.47 6.77
C GLY A 76 6.47 1.01 6.76
N TRP A 77 6.97 1.51 5.63
CA TRP A 77 7.26 2.95 5.47
C TRP A 77 5.98 3.81 5.49
N LEU A 78 4.92 3.35 4.84
CA LEU A 78 3.69 4.12 4.66
C LEU A 78 2.68 4.00 5.81
N HIS A 79 2.84 3.01 6.71
CA HIS A 79 1.80 2.64 7.67
C HIS A 79 1.31 3.81 8.55
N ASP A 80 2.21 4.75 8.86
CA ASP A 80 1.97 5.88 9.73
C ASP A 80 1.81 7.21 8.97
N TYR A 81 1.76 7.19 7.63
CA TYR A 81 1.70 8.39 6.78
C TYR A 81 0.67 9.43 7.26
N ALA A 82 -0.53 8.96 7.63
CA ALA A 82 -1.63 9.82 8.05
C ALA A 82 -1.58 10.22 9.53
N ARG A 83 -0.62 9.71 10.32
CA ARG A 83 -0.63 9.81 11.79
C ARG A 83 -0.56 11.24 12.33
N ASN A 84 0.04 12.15 11.57
CA ASN A 84 0.18 13.57 11.94
C ASN A 84 -0.80 14.48 11.18
N LEU A 85 -1.69 13.94 10.34
CA LEU A 85 -2.64 14.77 9.61
C LEU A 85 -3.69 15.35 10.58
N PRO A 86 -4.15 16.60 10.37
CA PRO A 86 -5.27 17.17 11.10
C PRO A 86 -6.52 16.30 10.96
N GLU A 87 -7.35 16.27 12.01
CA GLU A 87 -8.60 15.49 12.01
C GLU A 87 -9.51 15.84 10.83
N SER A 88 -9.58 17.13 10.46
CA SER A 88 -10.33 17.59 9.29
C SER A 88 -9.83 16.98 7.96
N GLU A 89 -8.53 16.75 7.83
CA GLU A 89 -7.94 16.12 6.65
C GLU A 89 -8.14 14.61 6.68
N LEU A 90 -8.04 13.98 7.86
CA LEU A 90 -8.35 12.55 8.03
C LEU A 90 -9.80 12.24 7.65
N LEU A 91 -10.75 13.08 8.07
CA LEU A 91 -12.17 12.94 7.73
C LEU A 91 -12.45 13.10 6.24
N ALA A 92 -11.63 13.87 5.51
CA ALA A 92 -11.75 14.01 4.07
C ALA A 92 -11.22 12.80 3.28
N LEU A 93 -10.44 11.93 3.94
CA LEU A 93 -9.79 10.76 3.34
C LEU A 93 -10.52 9.43 3.66
N ALA A 94 -11.52 9.45 4.54
CA ALA A 94 -12.30 8.28 4.99
C ALA A 94 -13.60 8.08 4.18
#